data_AF-T2G9L1-F1
#
_entry.id   AF-T2G9L1-F1
#
_cell.length_a   1.000
_cell.length_b   1.000
_cell.length_c   1.000
_cell.angle_alpha   90.00
_cell.angle_beta   90.00
_cell.angle_gamma   90.00
#
_symmetry.space_group_name_H-M   'P 1'
#
loop_
_entity.id
_entity.type
_entity.pdbx_description
1 polymer ?
#
loop_
_entity_poly.entity_id
_entity_poly.type
_entity_poly.pdbx_seq_one_letter_code
_entity_poly.pdbx_strand_id
1 'polypeptide(L)'
;MNQTTAKQAPKPSPKQAPRKASGRQALSAKIHIAVKDLNMPDEAYRDILQARFGVASSARLSVAQLQDLLKHFAGLGWAPKKKRPAPRAGIEKLCKRIWAQCYSLKRPVPAYADGLAKRMYGVEKLIWCDAAQLHAITTALGLQQTREDAPTAPYAHAHAHDEVQA
;
A
#
# COMPACT_ATOMS: atom_id res chain seq x y z
N MET A 1 41.27 -20.86 -49.20
CA MET A 1 39.95 -20.21 -49.39
C MET A 1 38.94 -21.11 -48.69
N ASN A 2 38.30 -20.74 -47.57
CA ASN A 2 37.25 -19.73 -47.47
C ASN A 2 37.15 -19.16 -46.04
N GLN A 3 36.96 -17.84 -46.00
CA GLN A 3 36.96 -16.95 -44.84
C GLN A 3 35.74 -17.15 -43.93
N THR A 4 36.00 -17.27 -42.64
CA THR A 4 35.07 -17.11 -41.52
C THR A 4 34.50 -15.69 -41.51
N THR A 5 33.18 -15.51 -41.50
CA THR A 5 32.55 -14.20 -41.20
C THR A 5 31.63 -14.30 -39.99
N ALA A 6 32.18 -13.89 -38.85
CA ALA A 6 31.48 -13.60 -37.62
C ALA A 6 30.53 -12.40 -37.80
N LYS A 7 29.25 -12.59 -37.51
CA LYS A 7 28.25 -11.50 -37.53
C LYS A 7 27.87 -11.10 -36.10
N GLN A 8 28.68 -10.18 -35.59
CA GLN A 8 28.41 -9.14 -34.58
C GLN A 8 27.22 -9.30 -33.63
N ALA A 9 27.57 -9.47 -32.35
CA ALA A 9 26.77 -9.07 -31.21
C ALA A 9 26.65 -7.53 -31.11
N PRO A 10 25.47 -6.98 -30.76
CA PRO A 10 25.39 -5.59 -30.39
C PRO A 10 25.87 -5.37 -28.94
N LYS A 11 26.99 -4.66 -28.86
CA LYS A 11 27.63 -3.83 -27.81
C LYS A 11 27.07 -3.79 -26.38
N PRO A 12 27.96 -3.76 -25.36
CA PRO A 12 27.59 -3.70 -23.95
C PRO A 12 27.09 -2.30 -23.56
N SER A 13 25.95 -2.22 -22.88
CA SER A 13 25.40 -0.98 -22.30
C SER A 13 25.55 -0.96 -20.77
N PRO A 14 25.63 0.23 -20.15
CA PRO A 14 26.67 0.57 -19.17
C PRO A 14 26.32 0.25 -17.71
N LYS A 15 27.39 0.10 -16.91
CA LYS A 15 27.41 -0.01 -15.44
C LYS A 15 26.53 1.09 -14.80
N GLN A 16 25.50 0.71 -14.04
CA GLN A 16 24.71 1.63 -13.21
C GLN A 16 24.85 1.26 -11.73
N ALA A 17 25.40 2.19 -10.95
CA ALA A 17 25.50 2.18 -9.49
C ALA A 17 24.10 2.21 -8.83
N PRO A 18 23.94 1.78 -7.55
CA PRO A 18 22.63 1.50 -6.98
C PRO A 18 21.89 2.80 -6.65
N ARG A 19 20.85 3.11 -7.43
CA ARG A 19 19.92 4.21 -7.17
C ARG A 19 18.50 3.65 -7.04
N LYS A 20 17.79 4.08 -5.98
CA LYS A 20 16.41 3.72 -5.56
C LYS A 20 15.59 2.95 -6.60
N ALA A 21 15.03 1.80 -6.20
CA ALA A 21 14.26 0.85 -7.02
C ALA A 21 13.69 1.44 -8.31
N SER A 22 14.47 1.35 -9.38
CA SER A 22 14.19 2.03 -10.64
C SER A 22 12.85 1.54 -11.18
N GLY A 23 12.04 2.39 -11.84
CA GLY A 23 10.70 2.02 -12.33
C GLY A 23 10.64 0.71 -13.13
N ARG A 24 11.77 0.31 -13.73
CA ARG A 24 12.03 -1.02 -14.29
C ARG A 24 11.74 -2.19 -13.33
N GLN A 25 12.27 -2.16 -12.11
CA GLN A 25 12.11 -3.23 -11.12
C GLN A 25 10.63 -3.40 -10.74
N ALA A 26 9.92 -2.28 -10.57
CA ALA A 26 8.49 -2.29 -10.32
C ALA A 26 7.68 -2.89 -11.49
N LEU A 27 8.07 -2.61 -12.74
CA LEU A 27 7.45 -3.21 -13.92
C LEU A 27 7.73 -4.71 -14.04
N SER A 28 8.98 -5.13 -13.79
CA SER A 28 9.34 -6.56 -13.79
C SER A 28 8.55 -7.32 -12.73
N ALA A 29 8.38 -6.76 -11.53
CA ALA A 29 7.55 -7.36 -10.49
C ALA A 29 6.08 -7.50 -10.93
N LYS A 30 5.52 -6.49 -11.60
CA LYS A 30 4.16 -6.57 -12.16
C LYS A 30 4.02 -7.66 -13.21
N ILE A 31 5.03 -7.86 -14.06
CA ILE A 31 5.04 -8.93 -15.07
C ILE A 31 4.98 -10.30 -14.39
N HIS A 32 5.80 -10.55 -13.37
CA HIS A 32 5.74 -11.82 -12.64
C HIS A 32 4.40 -12.03 -11.92
N ILE A 33 3.80 -10.95 -11.40
CA ILE A 33 2.44 -11.02 -10.84
C ILE A 33 1.42 -11.36 -11.93
N ALA A 34 1.53 -10.74 -13.11
CA ALA A 34 0.62 -11.00 -14.23
C ALA A 34 0.70 -12.45 -14.72
N VAL A 35 1.90 -12.99 -14.91
CA VAL A 35 2.12 -14.40 -15.28
C VAL A 35 1.46 -15.33 -14.25
N LYS A 36 1.62 -15.03 -12.95
CA LYS A 36 1.00 -15.81 -11.87
C LYS A 36 -0.53 -15.68 -11.83
N ASP A 37 -1.05 -14.47 -11.97
CA ASP A 37 -2.51 -14.21 -11.97
C ASP A 37 -3.20 -14.84 -13.20
N LEU A 38 -2.51 -14.93 -14.33
CA LEU A 38 -2.98 -15.58 -15.56
C LEU A 38 -2.74 -17.10 -15.56
N ASN A 39 -2.12 -17.65 -14.51
CA ASN A 39 -1.75 -19.06 -14.40
C ASN A 39 -0.98 -19.60 -15.63
N MET A 40 -0.07 -18.78 -16.14
CA MET A 40 0.67 -19.07 -17.36
C MET A 40 1.93 -19.90 -17.06
N PRO A 41 2.16 -21.02 -17.76
CA PRO A 41 3.38 -21.81 -17.59
C PRO A 41 4.61 -21.06 -18.13
N ASP A 42 5.77 -21.40 -17.60
CA ASP A 42 7.04 -20.75 -17.95
C ASP A 42 7.38 -20.91 -19.44
N GLU A 43 7.01 -22.03 -20.08
CA GLU A 43 7.17 -22.22 -21.53
C GLU A 43 6.35 -21.20 -22.32
N ALA A 44 5.05 -21.06 -22.03
CA ALA A 44 4.17 -20.11 -22.71
C ALA A 44 4.64 -18.66 -22.52
N TYR A 45 5.14 -18.34 -21.32
CA TYR A 45 5.72 -17.03 -21.07
C TYR A 45 6.99 -16.76 -21.92
N ARG A 46 7.87 -17.76 -22.07
CA ARG A 46 9.06 -17.67 -22.92
C ARG A 46 8.69 -17.55 -24.40
N ASP A 47 7.66 -18.26 -24.86
CA ASP A 47 7.17 -18.17 -26.23
C ASP A 47 6.64 -16.77 -26.55
N ILE A 48 5.90 -16.14 -25.63
CA ILE A 48 5.45 -14.74 -25.79
C ILE A 48 6.64 -13.79 -25.89
N LEU A 49 7.66 -13.96 -25.05
CA LEU A 49 8.87 -13.14 -25.09
C LEU A 49 9.64 -13.31 -26.40
N GLN A 50 9.75 -14.54 -26.90
CA GLN A 50 10.42 -14.83 -28.15
C GLN A 50 9.64 -14.32 -29.36
N ALA A 51 8.32 -14.54 -29.40
CA ALA A 51 7.45 -14.13 -30.51
C ALA A 51 7.33 -12.61 -30.65
N ARG A 52 7.23 -11.88 -29.53
CA ARG A 52 7.01 -10.42 -29.56
C ARG A 52 8.29 -9.61 -29.56
N PHE A 53 9.33 -10.06 -28.85
CA PHE A 53 10.54 -9.27 -28.62
C PHE A 53 11.82 -9.98 -29.08
N GLY A 54 11.77 -11.26 -29.46
CA GLY A 54 12.94 -12.03 -29.88
C GLY A 54 13.96 -12.26 -28.76
N VAL A 55 13.55 -12.19 -27.49
CA VAL A 55 14.46 -12.35 -26.34
C VAL A 55 14.06 -13.54 -25.48
N ALA A 56 15.07 -14.26 -24.98
CA ALA A 56 14.87 -15.38 -24.07
C ALA A 56 14.52 -14.97 -22.63
N SER A 57 14.62 -13.68 -22.28
CA SER A 57 14.40 -13.22 -20.92
C SER A 57 13.95 -11.76 -20.85
N SER A 58 13.02 -11.49 -19.93
CA SER A 58 12.57 -10.13 -19.59
C SER A 58 13.68 -9.23 -19.06
N ALA A 59 14.80 -9.81 -18.61
CA ALA A 59 15.99 -9.06 -18.20
C ALA A 59 16.60 -8.21 -19.33
N ARG A 60 16.38 -8.60 -20.61
CA ARG A 60 16.86 -7.86 -21.79
C ARG A 60 15.91 -6.78 -22.31
N LEU A 61 14.65 -6.78 -21.84
CA LEU A 61 13.65 -5.79 -22.29
C LEU A 61 13.98 -4.41 -21.74
N SER A 62 13.67 -3.33 -22.46
CA SER A 62 13.71 -1.95 -21.96
C SER A 62 12.45 -1.60 -21.14
N VAL A 63 12.44 -0.46 -20.46
CA VAL A 63 11.26 0.01 -19.70
C VAL A 63 10.02 0.13 -20.59
N ALA A 64 10.17 0.64 -21.81
CA ALA A 64 9.08 0.77 -22.77
C ALA A 64 8.55 -0.61 -23.21
N GLN A 65 9.43 -1.57 -23.45
CA GLN A 65 9.03 -2.93 -23.82
C GLN A 65 8.34 -3.67 -22.66
N LEU A 66 8.76 -3.47 -21.41
CA LEU A 66 8.08 -4.03 -20.23
C LEU A 66 6.65 -3.47 -20.08
N GLN A 67 6.46 -2.18 -20.38
CA GLN A 67 5.12 -1.57 -20.39
C GLN A 67 4.24 -2.13 -21.51
N ASP A 68 4.80 -2.35 -22.71
CA ASP A 68 4.07 -2.96 -23.81
C ASP A 68 3.64 -4.41 -23.49
N LEU A 69 4.53 -5.20 -22.87
CA LEU A 69 4.20 -6.55 -22.40
C LEU A 69 3.06 -6.53 -21.36
N LEU A 70 3.06 -5.57 -20.43
CA LEU A 70 1.96 -5.41 -19.48
C LEU A 70 0.64 -5.05 -20.15
N LYS A 71 0.65 -4.23 -21.22
CA LYS A 71 -0.55 -3.93 -22.01
C LYS A 71 -1.08 -5.18 -22.70
N HIS A 72 -0.20 -6.04 -23.19
CA HIS A 72 -0.60 -7.31 -23.76
C HIS A 72 -1.29 -8.21 -22.72
N PHE A 73 -0.71 -8.34 -21.53
CA PHE A 73 -1.35 -9.08 -20.43
C PHE A 73 -2.68 -8.46 -20.00
N ALA A 74 -2.80 -7.13 -20.05
CA ALA A 74 -4.08 -6.47 -19.80
C ALA A 74 -5.15 -6.84 -20.85
N GLY A 75 -4.76 -6.99 -22.12
CA GLY A 75 -5.64 -7.51 -23.16
C GLY A 75 -6.04 -8.98 -22.98
N LEU A 76 -5.21 -9.78 -22.30
CA LEU A 76 -5.52 -11.17 -21.93
C LEU A 76 -6.39 -11.28 -20.66
N GLY A 77 -6.84 -10.15 -20.10
CA GLY A 77 -7.70 -10.12 -18.91
C GLY A 77 -6.97 -9.87 -17.59
N TRP A 78 -5.68 -9.54 -17.61
CA TRP A 78 -4.96 -9.18 -16.39
C TRP A 78 -5.25 -7.73 -15.97
N ALA A 79 -5.70 -7.53 -14.73
CA ALA A 79 -5.86 -6.21 -14.14
C ALA A 79 -4.93 -6.03 -12.92
N PRO A 80 -4.20 -4.92 -12.81
CA PRO A 80 -3.36 -4.68 -11.65
C PRO A 80 -4.21 -4.51 -10.40
N LYS A 81 -4.14 -5.49 -9.48
CA LYS A 81 -4.77 -5.39 -8.17
C LYS A 81 -4.15 -4.23 -7.40
N LYS A 82 -4.97 -3.27 -6.96
CA LYS A 82 -4.54 -2.22 -6.03
C LYS A 82 -4.14 -2.91 -4.73
N LYS A 83 -2.85 -2.87 -4.37
CA LYS A 83 -2.42 -3.35 -3.05
C LYS A 83 -3.10 -2.49 -2.00
N ARG A 84 -3.87 -3.12 -1.09
CA ARG A 84 -4.25 -2.48 0.17
C ARG A 84 -2.94 -2.13 0.89
N PRO A 85 -2.78 -0.91 1.42
CA PRO A 85 -1.58 -0.56 2.16
C PRO A 85 -1.42 -1.56 3.31
N ALA A 86 -0.25 -2.21 3.38
CA ALA A 86 0.06 -3.06 4.51
C ALA A 86 0.05 -2.20 5.78
N PRO A 87 -0.44 -2.71 6.92
CA PRO A 87 -0.34 -2.01 8.20
C PRO A 87 1.13 -1.68 8.45
N ARG A 88 1.50 -0.41 8.37
CA ARG A 88 2.87 0.02 8.63
C ARG A 88 3.14 -0.14 10.13
N ALA A 89 4.29 -0.70 10.49
CA ALA A 89 4.71 -0.86 11.87
C ALA A 89 4.57 0.50 12.62
N GLY A 90 3.81 0.52 13.71
CA GLY A 90 3.54 1.74 14.49
C GLY A 90 2.09 2.25 14.44
N ILE A 91 1.29 1.85 13.43
CA ILE A 91 -0.13 2.20 13.35
C ILE A 91 -0.90 1.69 14.58
N GLU A 92 -0.60 0.47 15.03
CA GLU A 92 -1.26 -0.14 16.19
C GLU A 92 -1.06 0.67 17.48
N LYS A 93 0.14 1.20 17.72
CA LYS A 93 0.43 2.05 18.89
C LYS A 93 -0.40 3.33 18.87
N LEU A 94 -0.55 3.94 17.70
CA LEU A 94 -1.37 5.14 17.51
C LEU A 94 -2.86 4.83 17.69
N CYS A 95 -3.36 3.73 17.12
CA CYS A 95 -4.74 3.29 17.33
C CYS A 95 -5.04 3.04 18.82
N LYS A 96 -4.14 2.35 19.54
CA LYS A 96 -4.28 2.11 20.99
C LYS A 96 -4.34 3.42 21.78
N ARG A 97 -3.50 4.41 21.44
CA ARG A 97 -3.53 5.74 22.07
C ARG A 97 -4.85 6.46 21.80
N ILE A 98 -5.33 6.45 20.56
CA ILE A 98 -6.61 7.06 20.18
C ILE A 98 -7.76 6.40 20.94
N TRP A 99 -7.77 5.07 21.04
CA TRP A 99 -8.78 4.34 21.82
C TRP A 99 -8.74 4.71 23.31
N ALA A 100 -7.55 4.84 23.90
CA ALA A 100 -7.41 5.30 25.28
C ALA A 100 -7.94 6.73 25.48
N GLN A 101 -7.66 7.65 24.55
CA GLN A 101 -8.19 9.02 24.61
C GLN A 101 -9.72 9.04 24.49
N CYS A 102 -10.29 8.23 23.59
CA CYS A 102 -11.75 8.09 23.50
C CYS A 102 -12.37 7.53 24.79
N TYR A 103 -11.70 6.60 25.45
CA TYR A 103 -12.13 6.06 26.75
C TYR A 103 -12.14 7.14 27.83
N SER A 104 -11.07 7.94 27.93
CA SER A 104 -11.01 9.09 28.86
C SER A 104 -12.13 10.09 28.62
N LEU A 105 -12.51 10.33 27.36
CA LEU A 105 -13.60 11.22 26.96
C LEU A 105 -15.01 10.57 27.05
N LYS A 106 -15.11 9.36 27.62
CA LYS A 106 -16.35 8.55 27.71
C LYS A 106 -17.07 8.41 26.36
N ARG A 107 -16.32 8.22 25.27
CA ARG A 107 -16.85 8.02 23.92
C ARG A 107 -16.78 6.55 23.50
N PRO A 108 -17.77 6.05 22.74
CA PRO A 108 -17.81 4.64 22.34
C PRO A 108 -16.74 4.32 21.30
N VAL A 109 -15.85 3.37 21.62
CA VAL A 109 -14.83 2.82 20.72
C VAL A 109 -15.33 1.48 20.18
N PRO A 110 -15.15 1.14 18.88
CA PRO A 110 -14.43 1.89 17.84
C PRO A 110 -15.28 2.90 17.06
N ALA A 111 -16.61 2.89 17.21
CA ALA A 111 -17.53 3.66 16.37
C ALA A 111 -17.25 5.18 16.34
N TYR A 112 -16.89 5.78 17.48
CA TYR A 112 -16.56 7.20 17.54
C TYR A 112 -15.25 7.54 16.82
N ALA A 113 -14.23 6.70 16.97
CA ALA A 113 -12.94 6.90 16.32
C ALA A 113 -13.03 6.69 14.80
N ASP A 114 -13.80 5.70 14.35
CA ASP A 114 -14.12 5.49 12.93
C ASP A 114 -14.94 6.67 12.37
N GLY A 115 -15.93 7.18 13.13
CA GLY A 115 -16.68 8.38 12.76
C GLY A 115 -15.83 9.65 12.69
N LEU A 116 -14.79 9.76 13.53
CA LEU A 116 -13.84 10.86 13.48
C LEU A 116 -12.93 10.77 12.24
N ALA A 117 -12.43 9.57 11.91
CA ALA A 117 -11.69 9.32 10.68
C ALA A 117 -12.54 9.65 9.43
N LYS A 118 -13.82 9.28 9.44
CA LYS A 118 -14.78 9.60 8.37
C LYS A 118 -15.01 11.11 8.23
N ARG A 119 -15.17 11.84 9.34
CA ARG A 119 -15.39 13.30 9.31
C ARG A 119 -14.15 14.09 8.87
N MET A 120 -12.95 13.69 9.31
CA MET A 120 -11.72 14.43 9.00
C MET A 120 -11.13 14.10 7.64
N TYR A 121 -11.23 12.83 7.21
CA TYR A 121 -10.49 12.33 6.04
C TYR A 121 -11.34 11.49 5.07
N GLY A 122 -12.63 11.29 5.34
CA GLY A 122 -13.50 10.44 4.51
C GLY A 122 -13.15 8.95 4.56
N VAL A 123 -12.34 8.51 5.53
CA VAL A 123 -11.92 7.11 5.67
C VAL A 123 -12.87 6.39 6.62
N GLU A 124 -13.46 5.26 6.18
CA GLU A 124 -14.48 4.56 6.96
C GLU A 124 -13.96 3.85 8.21
N LYS A 125 -12.70 3.42 8.21
CA LYS A 125 -12.10 2.71 9.34
C LYS A 125 -10.81 3.37 9.75
N LEU A 126 -10.62 3.60 11.05
CA LEU A 126 -9.42 4.20 11.61
C LEU A 126 -8.14 3.45 11.20
N ILE A 127 -8.21 2.12 11.11
CA ILE A 127 -7.09 1.27 10.69
C ILE A 127 -6.66 1.47 9.22
N TRP A 128 -7.48 2.14 8.41
CA TRP A 128 -7.17 2.46 7.01
C TRP A 128 -6.55 3.85 6.86
N CYS A 129 -6.48 4.63 7.95
CA CYS A 129 -5.81 5.93 7.95
C CYS A 129 -4.29 5.77 7.85
N ASP A 130 -3.63 6.75 7.22
CA ASP A 130 -2.18 6.88 7.21
C ASP A 130 -1.64 7.38 8.56
N ALA A 131 -0.35 7.15 8.83
CA ALA A 131 0.29 7.56 10.07
C ALA A 131 0.14 9.07 10.34
N ALA A 132 0.24 9.91 9.31
CA ALA A 132 0.05 11.36 9.47
C ALA A 132 -1.37 11.72 9.92
N GLN A 133 -2.38 11.03 9.37
CA GLN A 133 -3.79 11.22 9.73
C GLN A 133 -4.06 10.78 11.17
N LEU A 134 -3.49 9.65 11.61
CA LEU A 134 -3.61 9.16 12.98
C LEU A 134 -2.93 10.10 14.00
N HIS A 135 -1.77 10.65 13.66
CA HIS A 135 -1.11 11.66 14.50
C HIS A 135 -1.96 12.93 14.63
N ALA A 136 -2.55 13.41 13.54
CA ALA A 136 -3.44 14.57 13.58
C ALA A 136 -4.70 14.32 14.43
N ILE A 137 -5.30 13.14 14.34
CA ILE A 137 -6.43 12.72 15.20
C ILE A 137 -6.01 12.70 16.66
N THR A 138 -4.83 12.14 16.96
CA THR A 138 -4.27 12.10 18.33
C THR A 138 -4.11 13.51 18.91
N THR A 139 -3.58 14.45 18.12
CA THR A 139 -3.40 15.86 18.52
C THR A 139 -4.74 16.57 18.70
N ALA A 140 -5.70 16.35 17.79
CA ALA A 140 -7.05 16.94 17.89
C ALA A 140 -7.78 16.46 19.15
N LEU A 141 -7.70 15.16 19.46
CA LEU A 141 -8.23 14.61 20.71
C LEU A 141 -7.50 15.15 21.94
N GLY A 142 -6.18 15.33 21.87
CA GLY A 142 -5.40 15.95 22.95
C GLY A 142 -5.85 17.38 23.24
N LEU A 143 -6.08 18.17 22.19
CA LEU A 143 -6.62 19.53 22.34
C LEU A 143 -8.05 19.52 22.89
N GLN A 144 -8.89 18.56 22.47
CA GLN A 144 -10.24 18.40 23.03
C GLN A 144 -10.19 18.00 24.51
N GLN A 145 -9.29 17.10 24.91
CA GLN A 145 -9.06 16.74 26.31
C GLN A 145 -8.68 17.98 27.11
N THR A 146 -7.70 18.78 26.67
CA THR A 146 -7.33 20.02 27.38
C THR A 146 -8.47 21.05 27.48
N ARG A 147 -9.47 20.98 26.60
CA ARG A 147 -10.65 21.87 26.64
C ARG A 147 -11.74 21.34 27.57
N GLU A 148 -11.88 20.03 27.70
CA GLU A 148 -12.80 19.39 28.64
C GLU A 148 -12.20 19.31 30.06
N ASP A 149 -10.87 19.18 30.18
CA ASP A 149 -10.10 19.24 31.43
C ASP A 149 -9.81 20.69 31.89
N ALA A 150 -9.96 21.70 31.01
CA ALA A 150 -10.00 23.08 31.45
C ALA A 150 -11.23 23.26 32.34
N PRO A 151 -11.08 23.65 33.63
CA PRO A 151 -12.17 23.64 34.58
C PRO A 151 -13.21 24.66 34.13
N THR A 152 -14.29 24.15 33.55
CA THR A 152 -15.56 24.84 33.66
C THR A 152 -15.88 24.87 35.16
N ALA A 153 -16.04 26.08 35.69
CA ALA A 153 -16.58 26.33 37.02
C ALA A 153 -17.82 25.43 37.27
N PRO A 154 -18.08 25.08 38.55
CA PRO A 154 -18.57 23.78 38.98
C PRO A 154 -20.02 23.50 38.55
N TYR A 155 -20.30 22.29 38.05
CA TYR A 155 -21.65 21.71 38.11
C TYR A 155 -21.66 20.18 38.19
N ALA A 156 -22.52 19.68 39.07
CA ALA A 156 -22.69 18.30 39.49
C ALA A 156 -23.52 17.44 38.52
N HIS A 157 -23.16 16.16 38.41
CA HIS A 157 -24.03 14.99 38.20
C HIS A 157 -23.24 13.79 38.75
N ALA A 158 -23.53 13.20 39.92
CA ALA A 158 -24.74 12.48 40.31
C ALA A 158 -25.21 11.49 39.22
N HIS A 159 -25.32 10.21 39.62
CA HIS A 159 -25.85 8.99 38.96
C HIS A 159 -24.78 7.89 38.82
N ALA A 160 -24.70 6.97 39.78
CA ALA A 160 -25.58 5.80 39.99
C ALA A 160 -25.27 4.69 38.97
N HIS A 161 -24.50 3.69 39.42
CA HIS A 161 -24.53 2.34 38.87
C HIS A 161 -24.91 1.42 40.02
N ASP A 162 -26.22 1.28 40.20
CA ASP A 162 -26.88 0.33 41.08
C ASP A 162 -27.36 -0.86 40.23
N GLU A 163 -26.95 -2.06 40.67
CA GLU A 163 -27.48 -3.43 40.51
C GLU A 163 -27.80 -4.10 39.14
N VAL A 164 -27.80 -5.46 39.22
CA VAL A 164 -28.46 -6.51 38.36
C VAL A 164 -27.54 -7.13 37.27
N GLN A 165 -27.09 -8.41 37.23
CA GLN A 165 -27.32 -9.72 37.91
C GLN A 165 -26.04 -10.59 37.78
N ALA A 166 -25.81 -11.71 38.48
CA ALA A 166 -26.68 -12.72 39.10
C ALA A 166 -25.99 -13.40 40.30
#